data_AF-A0A1F7HEM8-F1
#
_entry.id   AF-A0A1F7HEM8-F1
#
_cell.length_a   1.000
_cell.length_b   1.000
_cell.length_c   1.000
_cell.angle_alpha   90.00
_cell.angle_beta   90.00
_cell.angle_gamma   90.00
#
_symmetry.space_group_name_H-M   'P 1'
#
loop_
_entity.id
_entity.type
_entity.pdbx_description
1 polymer ?
#
loop_
_entity_poly.entity_id
_entity_poly.type
_entity_poly.pdbx_seq_one_letter_code
_entity_poly.pdbx_strand_id
1 'polypeptide(L)'
;MTTEKLYTYVKGLCVIGIGLALYLLWQRYGSPSIQPCSINATINCNALISGPLKDTFGIPTAAIGLTGYILILIGAIKKLPKLIIGMASFGLVFCLWLGYQELFILKVICPVCIMCQIVMLSVFGLSWKLNKQKAT
;
A
#
# COMPACT_ATOMS: atom_id res chain seq x y z
N MET A 1 -0.09 -14.34 -20.51
CA MET A 1 -0.84 -13.09 -20.19
C MET A 1 -0.36 -12.01 -21.13
N THR A 2 -1.26 -11.32 -21.82
CA THR A 2 -0.92 -10.15 -22.65
C THR A 2 -0.59 -8.93 -21.78
N THR A 3 0.33 -8.09 -22.25
CA THR A 3 0.78 -6.86 -21.57
C THR A 3 -0.39 -5.93 -21.22
N GLU A 4 -1.38 -5.83 -22.11
CA GLU A 4 -2.62 -5.07 -21.91
C GLU A 4 -3.42 -5.54 -20.68
N LYS A 5 -3.51 -6.87 -20.47
CA LYS A 5 -4.18 -7.42 -19.29
C LYS A 5 -3.40 -7.12 -18.02
N LEU A 6 -2.06 -7.21 -18.04
CA LEU A 6 -1.22 -6.88 -16.88
C LEU A 6 -1.45 -5.44 -16.40
N TYR A 7 -1.47 -4.47 -17.32
CA TYR A 7 -1.75 -3.08 -16.97
C TYR A 7 -3.15 -2.90 -16.37
N THR A 8 -4.15 -3.59 -16.89
CA THR A 8 -5.52 -3.55 -16.33
C THR A 8 -5.59 -4.13 -14.91
N TYR A 9 -4.90 -5.23 -14.65
CA TYR A 9 -4.79 -5.78 -13.29
C TYR A 9 -4.09 -4.82 -12.33
N VAL A 10 -2.96 -4.22 -12.75
CA VAL A 10 -2.24 -3.23 -11.93
C VAL A 10 -3.13 -2.03 -11.61
N LYS A 11 -3.89 -1.51 -12.59
CA LYS A 11 -4.85 -0.43 -12.36
C LYS A 11 -5.89 -0.82 -11.30
N GLY A 12 -6.48 -2.02 -11.40
CA GLY A 12 -7.44 -2.52 -10.42
C GLY A 12 -6.87 -2.61 -9.01
N LEU A 13 -5.66 -3.17 -8.87
CA LEU A 13 -4.94 -3.26 -7.59
C LEU A 13 -4.65 -1.88 -6.99
N CYS A 14 -4.23 -0.91 -7.81
CA CYS A 14 -4.01 0.46 -7.33
C CYS A 14 -5.29 1.12 -6.83
N VAL A 15 -6.42 0.92 -7.50
CA VAL A 15 -7.72 1.47 -7.04
C VAL A 15 -8.07 0.90 -5.66
N ILE A 16 -7.85 -0.41 -5.44
CA ILE A 16 -8.05 -1.04 -4.14
C ILE A 16 -7.10 -0.42 -3.09
N GLY A 17 -5.82 -0.28 -3.41
CA GLY A 17 -4.82 0.34 -2.52
C GLY A 17 -5.14 1.79 -2.15
N ILE A 18 -5.62 2.59 -3.12
CA ILE A 18 -6.10 3.95 -2.90
C ILE A 18 -7.30 3.95 -1.94
N GLY A 19 -8.26 3.05 -2.15
CA GLY A 19 -9.43 2.92 -1.26
C GLY A 19 -9.03 2.60 0.17
N LEU A 20 -8.09 1.66 0.38
CA LEU A 20 -7.58 1.31 1.71
C LEU A 20 -6.83 2.48 2.37
N ALA A 21 -6.02 3.21 1.61
CA ALA A 21 -5.29 4.38 2.13
C ALA A 21 -6.24 5.53 2.50
N LEU A 22 -7.24 5.81 1.67
CA LEU A 22 -8.30 6.78 1.96
C LEU A 22 -9.12 6.38 3.18
N TYR A 23 -9.41 5.09 3.34
CA TYR A 23 -10.12 4.59 4.52
C TYR A 23 -9.34 4.85 5.82
N LEU A 24 -8.02 4.63 5.83
CA LEU A 24 -7.16 4.95 6.98
C LEU A 24 -7.12 6.45 7.26
N LEU A 25 -6.99 7.29 6.21
CA LEU A 25 -7.04 8.74 6.34
C LEU A 25 -8.39 9.22 6.88
N TRP A 26 -9.48 8.64 6.39
CA TRP A 26 -10.81 8.99 6.85
C TRP A 26 -11.02 8.60 8.32
N GLN A 27 -10.51 7.46 8.77
CA GLN A 27 -10.52 7.12 10.21
C GLN A 27 -9.64 8.04 11.05
N ARG A 28 -8.48 8.44 10.54
CA ARG A 28 -7.56 9.39 11.18
C ARG A 28 -8.22 10.74 11.45
N TYR A 29 -8.89 11.31 10.45
CA TYR A 29 -9.46 12.66 10.55
C TYR A 29 -10.91 12.66 11.05
N GLY A 30 -11.69 11.64 10.73
CA GLY A 30 -13.12 11.58 11.05
C GLY A 30 -13.44 11.27 12.51
N SER A 31 -12.44 10.86 13.32
CA SER A 31 -12.62 10.44 14.72
C SER A 31 -13.87 9.56 14.95
N PRO A 32 -14.10 8.49 14.16
CA PRO A 32 -15.27 7.66 14.36
C PRO A 32 -15.17 6.94 15.71
N SER A 33 -16.25 7.01 16.50
CA SER A 33 -16.39 6.27 17.77
C SER A 33 -16.33 4.75 17.57
N ILE A 34 -16.52 4.28 16.33
CA ILE A 34 -16.39 2.89 15.92
C ILE A 34 -15.05 2.76 15.21
N GLN A 35 -14.15 1.93 15.76
CA GLN A 35 -12.92 1.50 15.11
C GLN A 35 -13.17 0.11 14.49
N PRO A 36 -13.74 -0.01 13.28
CA PRO A 36 -14.09 -1.30 12.66
C PRO A 36 -12.89 -2.23 12.43
N CYS A 37 -11.66 -1.71 12.50
CA CYS A 37 -10.43 -2.50 12.40
C CYS A 37 -9.84 -2.90 13.77
N SER A 38 -10.45 -2.48 14.88
CA SER A 38 -10.02 -2.86 16.24
C SER A 38 -10.83 -4.08 16.69
N ILE A 39 -10.29 -5.27 16.47
CA ILE A 39 -10.97 -6.54 16.80
C ILE A 39 -10.52 -7.04 18.17
N ASN A 40 -9.22 -6.92 18.48
CA ASN A 40 -8.61 -7.41 19.72
C ASN A 40 -7.36 -6.59 20.05
N ALA A 41 -6.87 -6.60 21.29
CA ALA A 41 -5.66 -5.86 21.71
C ALA A 41 -4.42 -6.10 20.81
N THR A 42 -4.31 -7.28 20.19
CA THR A 42 -3.25 -7.62 19.24
C THR A 42 -3.59 -7.28 17.79
N ILE A 43 -4.87 -7.24 17.39
CA ILE A 43 -5.30 -6.99 16.00
C ILE A 43 -6.04 -5.64 15.93
N ASN A 44 -5.30 -4.57 15.65
CA ASN A 44 -5.82 -3.20 15.59
C ASN A 44 -5.14 -2.36 14.51
N CYS A 45 -5.91 -1.42 13.92
CA CYS A 45 -5.35 -0.36 13.08
C CYS A 45 -4.80 0.85 13.87
N ASN A 46 -4.94 0.86 15.20
CA ASN A 46 -4.69 2.06 16.01
C ASN A 46 -3.23 2.54 15.93
N ALA A 47 -2.28 1.64 15.69
CA ALA A 47 -0.87 1.99 15.49
C ALA A 47 -0.62 3.01 14.36
N LEU A 48 -1.39 2.95 13.27
CA LEU A 48 -1.30 3.87 12.13
C LEU A 48 -2.28 5.04 12.22
N ILE A 49 -3.30 4.95 13.08
CA ILE A 49 -4.28 6.01 13.26
C ILE A 49 -3.80 6.96 14.34
N SER A 50 -3.57 6.50 15.56
CA SER A 50 -3.16 7.37 16.68
C SER A 50 -1.83 6.97 17.31
N GLY A 51 -1.27 5.83 16.91
CA GLY A 51 -0.03 5.29 17.43
C GLY A 51 1.23 5.89 16.81
N PRO A 52 2.40 5.29 17.07
CA PRO A 52 3.69 5.83 16.67
C PRO A 52 3.96 5.75 15.17
N LEU A 53 3.23 4.89 14.43
CA LEU A 53 3.33 4.77 12.97
C LEU A 53 2.36 5.70 12.22
N LYS A 54 1.66 6.58 12.92
CA LYS A 54 0.70 7.52 12.33
C LYS A 54 1.36 8.46 11.31
N ASP A 55 2.55 8.96 11.65
CA ASP A 55 3.30 9.94 10.86
C ASP A 55 4.70 9.39 10.62
N THR A 56 5.09 9.27 9.35
CA THR A 56 6.44 8.90 8.92
C THR A 56 7.09 10.15 8.32
N PHE A 57 8.22 10.59 8.88
CA PHE A 57 8.87 11.86 8.50
C PHE A 57 7.96 13.10 8.60
N GLY A 58 7.00 13.10 9.54
CA GLY A 58 6.05 14.21 9.73
C GLY A 58 4.89 14.24 8.74
N ILE A 59 4.78 13.24 7.86
CA ILE A 59 3.67 13.08 6.90
C ILE A 59 2.86 11.83 7.31
N PRO A 60 1.53 11.85 7.22
CA PRO A 60 0.73 10.65 7.49
C PRO A 60 1.20 9.47 6.66
N THR A 61 1.51 8.36 7.31
CA THR A 61 2.01 7.13 6.65
C THR A 61 1.04 6.65 5.56
N ALA A 62 -0.27 6.76 5.83
CA ALA A 62 -1.32 6.45 4.86
C ALA A 62 -1.29 7.37 3.62
N ALA A 63 -0.90 8.64 3.77
CA ALA A 63 -0.76 9.56 2.64
C ALA A 63 0.44 9.19 1.76
N ILE A 64 1.55 8.74 2.35
CA ILE A 64 2.71 8.24 1.59
C ILE A 64 2.29 7.04 0.73
N GLY A 65 1.56 6.08 1.32
CA GLY A 65 1.00 4.95 0.60
C GLY A 65 0.07 5.37 -0.54
N LEU A 66 -0.83 6.32 -0.28
CA LEU A 66 -1.74 6.88 -1.27
C LEU A 66 -1.00 7.47 -2.47
N THR A 67 0.02 8.31 -2.24
CA THR A 67 0.85 8.89 -3.30
C THR A 67 1.55 7.80 -4.10
N GLY A 68 2.06 6.76 -3.44
CA GLY A 68 2.65 5.60 -4.10
C GLY A 68 1.70 4.92 -5.08
N TYR A 69 0.48 4.59 -4.65
CA TYR A 69 -0.52 3.95 -5.52
C TYR A 69 -0.94 4.83 -6.70
N ILE A 70 -1.07 6.15 -6.48
CA ILE A 70 -1.40 7.11 -7.55
C ILE A 70 -0.29 7.14 -8.60
N LEU A 71 0.98 7.21 -8.19
CA LEU A 71 2.11 7.23 -9.13
C LEU A 71 2.21 5.93 -9.94
N ILE A 72 1.96 4.78 -9.31
CA ILE A 72 1.91 3.48 -9.99
C ILE A 72 0.73 3.45 -10.98
N LEU A 73 -0.43 3.98 -10.60
CA LEU A 73 -1.60 4.07 -11.48
C LEU A 73 -1.31 4.94 -12.72
N ILE A 74 -0.68 6.11 -12.54
CA ILE A 74 -0.25 6.98 -13.64
C ILE A 74 0.75 6.25 -14.53
N GLY A 75 1.71 5.54 -13.94
CA GLY A 75 2.66 4.70 -14.67
C GLY A 75 1.94 3.63 -15.52
N ALA A 76 0.87 3.04 -14.99
CA ALA A 76 0.07 2.05 -15.69
C ALA A 76 -0.73 2.66 -16.85
N ILE A 77 -1.28 3.87 -16.69
CA ILE A 77 -1.99 4.59 -17.75
C ILE A 77 -1.03 5.03 -18.87
N LYS A 78 0.12 5.61 -18.50
CA LYS A 78 1.15 6.04 -19.46
C LYS A 78 1.99 4.88 -20.03
N LYS A 79 1.71 3.64 -19.64
CA LYS A 79 2.44 2.42 -20.05
C LYS A 79 3.96 2.55 -19.84
N LEU A 80 4.38 3.07 -18.69
CA LEU A 80 5.78 3.28 -18.28
C LEU A 80 6.24 2.22 -17.28
N PRO A 81 6.66 1.00 -17.72
CA PRO A 81 6.97 -0.09 -16.80
C PRO A 81 8.16 0.20 -15.88
N LYS A 82 9.15 0.99 -16.34
CA LYS A 82 10.30 1.42 -15.52
C LYS A 82 9.87 2.27 -14.32
N LEU A 83 8.87 3.14 -14.50
CA LEU A 83 8.31 3.95 -13.41
C LEU A 83 7.58 3.06 -12.40
N ILE A 84 6.75 2.14 -12.90
CA ILE A 84 5.96 1.23 -12.06
C ILE A 84 6.86 0.33 -11.23
N ILE A 85 7.88 -0.30 -11.82
CA ILE A 85 8.78 -1.17 -11.07
C ILE A 85 9.63 -0.38 -10.06
N GLY A 86 10.08 0.83 -10.40
CA GLY A 86 10.81 1.69 -9.46
C GLY A 86 9.95 2.05 -8.24
N MET A 87 8.73 2.53 -8.48
CA MET A 87 7.79 2.90 -7.41
C MET A 87 7.32 1.68 -6.61
N ALA A 88 7.06 0.55 -7.27
CA ALA A 88 6.65 -0.69 -6.61
C ALA A 88 7.77 -1.26 -5.74
N SER A 89 9.04 -1.15 -6.18
CA SER A 89 10.20 -1.57 -5.37
C SER A 89 10.31 -0.72 -4.10
N PHE A 90 10.22 0.60 -4.26
CA PHE A 90 10.26 1.53 -3.13
C PHE A 90 9.11 1.26 -2.15
N GLY A 91 7.89 1.13 -2.67
CA GLY A 91 6.72 0.83 -1.85
C GLY A 91 6.79 -0.54 -1.18
N LEU A 92 7.40 -1.54 -1.81
CA LEU A 92 7.62 -2.85 -1.19
C LEU A 92 8.58 -2.76 0.00
N VAL A 93 9.69 -2.05 -0.13
CA VAL A 93 10.63 -1.82 0.97
C VAL A 93 9.95 -1.08 2.11
N PHE A 94 9.16 -0.05 1.79
CA PHE A 94 8.38 0.69 2.78
C PHE A 94 7.37 -0.20 3.52
N CYS A 95 6.66 -1.05 2.78
CA CYS A 95 5.73 -2.04 3.32
C CYS A 95 6.42 -3.04 4.27
N LEU A 96 7.59 -3.56 3.90
CA LEU A 96 8.38 -4.46 4.76
C LEU A 96 8.86 -3.75 6.03
N TRP A 97 9.29 -2.50 5.91
CA TRP A 97 9.69 -1.69 7.06
C TRP A 97 8.52 -1.47 8.02
N LEU A 98 7.33 -1.12 7.51
CA LEU A 98 6.14 -0.99 8.34
C LEU A 98 5.76 -2.31 9.01
N GLY A 99 5.74 -3.42 8.27
CA GLY A 99 5.45 -4.74 8.84
C GLY A 99 6.44 -5.14 9.93
N TYR A 100 7.72 -4.78 9.79
CA TYR A 100 8.72 -4.99 10.82
C TYR A 100 8.42 -4.18 12.09
N GLN A 101 8.08 -2.89 11.95
CA GLN A 101 7.71 -2.04 13.08
C GLN A 101 6.44 -2.55 13.78
N GLU A 102 5.43 -2.97 13.02
CA GLU A 102 4.17 -3.49 13.56
C GLU A 102 4.38 -4.79 14.36
N LEU A 103 5.09 -5.77 13.78
CA LEU A 103 5.23 -7.10 14.37
C LEU A 103 6.28 -7.16 15.48
N PHE A 104 7.44 -6.54 15.30
CA PHE A 104 8.57 -6.72 16.22
C PHE A 104 8.60 -5.66 17.32
N ILE A 105 8.21 -4.42 17.02
CA ILE A 105 8.29 -3.31 17.98
C ILE A 105 6.97 -3.15 18.72
N LEU A 106 5.87 -3.06 17.97
CA LEU A 106 4.54 -2.83 18.55
C LEU A 106 3.83 -4.13 18.94
N LYS A 107 4.19 -5.26 18.33
CA LYS A 107 3.54 -6.56 18.48
C LYS A 107 2.03 -6.51 18.22
N VAL A 108 1.64 -5.68 17.25
CA VAL A 108 0.27 -5.54 16.78
C VAL A 108 0.18 -5.90 15.30
N ILE A 109 -0.99 -6.39 14.89
CA ILE A 109 -1.29 -6.77 13.52
C ILE A 109 -2.39 -5.86 13.02
N CYS A 110 -2.07 -5.04 12.01
CA CYS A 110 -3.06 -4.24 11.33
C CYS A 110 -3.56 -4.98 10.08
N PRO A 111 -4.82 -5.46 10.05
CA PRO A 111 -5.33 -6.20 8.90
C PRO A 111 -5.37 -5.34 7.63
N VAL A 112 -5.61 -4.02 7.76
CA VAL A 112 -5.57 -3.09 6.62
C VAL A 112 -4.15 -2.96 6.06
N CYS A 113 -3.13 -2.90 6.92
CA CYS A 113 -1.73 -2.86 6.49
C CYS A 113 -1.32 -4.15 5.78
N ILE A 114 -1.73 -5.32 6.29
CA ILE A 114 -1.48 -6.60 5.63
C ILE A 114 -2.13 -6.63 4.25
N MET A 115 -3.38 -6.15 4.13
CA MET A 115 -4.05 -6.03 2.83
C MET A 115 -3.27 -5.13 1.87
N CYS A 116 -2.79 -3.97 2.33
CA CYS A 116 -1.92 -3.09 1.54
C CYS A 116 -0.60 -3.77 1.14
N GLN A 117 0.03 -4.54 2.03
CA GLN A 117 1.25 -5.29 1.74
C GLN A 117 1.01 -6.35 0.64
N ILE A 118 -0.10 -7.08 0.72
CA ILE A 118 -0.49 -8.07 -0.31
C ILE A 118 -0.72 -7.39 -1.66
N VAL A 119 -1.41 -6.24 -1.67
CA VAL A 119 -1.64 -5.45 -2.89
C VAL A 119 -0.31 -5.01 -3.49
N MET A 120 0.61 -4.47 -2.70
CA MET A 120 1.91 -4.02 -3.20
C MET A 120 2.81 -5.15 -3.68
N LEU A 121 2.82 -6.30 -2.99
CA LEU A 121 3.50 -7.50 -3.45
C LEU A 121 2.95 -7.97 -4.81
N SER A 122 1.63 -7.95 -4.97
CA SER A 122 0.97 -8.31 -6.22
C SER A 122 1.34 -7.35 -7.35
N VAL A 123 1.29 -6.04 -7.09
CA VAL A 123 1.70 -5.00 -8.04
C VAL A 123 3.17 -5.16 -8.43
N PHE A 124 4.06 -5.39 -7.48
CA PHE A 124 5.48 -5.60 -7.74
C PHE A 124 5.72 -6.85 -8.62
N GLY A 125 5.07 -7.97 -8.29
CA GLY A 125 5.16 -9.20 -9.09
C GLY A 125 4.66 -9.03 -10.54
N LEU A 126 3.57 -8.27 -10.74
CA LEU A 126 3.07 -7.93 -12.07
C LEU A 126 4.02 -6.97 -12.81
N SER A 127 4.58 -5.99 -12.11
CA SER A 127 5.54 -5.01 -12.63
C SER A 127 6.84 -5.68 -13.09
N TRP A 128 7.30 -6.68 -12.34
CA TRP A 128 8.46 -7.50 -12.70
C TRP A 128 8.22 -8.26 -14.01
N LYS A 129 7.04 -8.89 -14.16
CA LYS A 129 6.65 -9.55 -15.42
C LYS A 129 6.57 -8.57 -16.60
N LEU A 130 6.01 -7.38 -16.38
CA LEU A 130 5.95 -6.28 -17.35
C LEU A 130 7.34 -5.85 -17.83
N ASN A 131 8.30 -5.72 -16.91
CA ASN A 131 9.66 -5.32 -17.25
C ASN A 131 10.40 -6.41 -18.04
N LYS A 132 10.21 -7.70 -17.69
CA LYS A 132 10.76 -8.82 -18.47
C LYS A 132 10.19 -8.89 -19.90
N GLN A 133 8.88 -8.70 -20.06
CA GLN A 133 8.20 -8.76 -21.36
C GLN A 133 8.64 -7.66 -22.33
N LYS A 134 9.08 -6.50 -21.83
CA LYS A 134 9.54 -5.38 -22.67
C LYS A 134 11.04 -5.46 -23.01
N ALA A 135 11.77 -6.36 -22.35
CA ALA A 135 13.18 -6.63 -22.61
C ALA A 135 13.41 -7.79 -23.60
N THR A 136 12.32 -8.40 -24.09
CA THR A 136 12.29 -9.40 -25.17
C THR A 136 11.63 -8.77 -26.39
#